data_AF-A0AAN6XT58-F1
#
_entry.id   AF-A0AAN6XT58-F1
#
_cell.length_a   1.000
_cell.length_b   1.000
_cell.length_c   1.000
_cell.angle_alpha   90.00
_cell.angle_beta   90.00
_cell.angle_gamma   90.00
#
_symmetry.space_group_name_H-M   'P 1'
#
loop_
_entity.id
_entity.type
_entity.pdbx_description
1 polymer ?
#
loop_
_entity_poly.entity_id
_entity_poly.type
_entity_poly.pdbx_seq_one_letter_code
_entity_poly.pdbx_strand_id
1 'polypeptide(L)'
;MSPIRVWAVPDNSRSSELIPPGLPVFWKSGSPNHFRLLKGWLSLCDGERCGYWGKCRRNSNTLPTRLLDLGEGGIHTDKVYLRGTAEISTNPAETRYIALSHCWGEKMKGMTPEWCTTCDNESKRKKEGFSIEEVLPKTFKDTIKVARAIGVRYLWIDSPWMTESSVPE
;
A
#
# COMPACT_ATOMS: atom_id res chain seq x y z
N MET A 1 13.64 -19.58 13.68
CA MET A 1 14.22 -18.24 13.50
C MET A 1 15.70 -18.36 13.84
N SER A 2 16.59 -18.33 12.85
CA SER A 2 18.02 -18.50 13.11
C SER A 2 18.58 -17.22 13.74
N PRO A 3 19.43 -17.31 14.78
CA PRO A 3 20.00 -16.12 15.42
C PRO A 3 20.91 -15.38 14.44
N ILE A 4 20.77 -14.05 14.40
CA ILE A 4 21.71 -13.18 13.69
C ILE A 4 23.02 -13.20 14.49
N ARG A 5 24.11 -13.61 13.84
CA ARG A 5 25.46 -13.57 14.43
C ARG A 5 26.22 -12.37 13.86
N VAL A 6 26.62 -11.47 14.73
CA VAL A 6 27.47 -10.31 14.41
C VAL A 6 28.92 -10.74 14.64
N TRP A 7 29.78 -10.55 13.64
CA TRP A 7 31.20 -10.86 13.71
C TRP A 7 32.00 -9.55 13.74
N ALA A 8 32.93 -9.42 14.68
CA ALA A 8 33.89 -8.32 14.69
C ALA A 8 35.08 -8.64 13.77
N VAL A 9 35.73 -7.60 13.23
CA VAL A 9 36.99 -7.75 12.48
C VAL A 9 38.07 -8.28 13.44
N PRO A 10 38.96 -9.21 13.03
CA PRO A 10 39.74 -10.06 13.94
C PRO A 10 40.78 -9.37 14.86
N ASP A 11 40.91 -8.05 14.82
CA ASP A 11 42.03 -7.33 15.45
C ASP A 11 41.59 -6.17 16.35
N ASN A 12 40.34 -6.21 16.86
CA ASN A 12 39.85 -5.18 17.78
C ASN A 12 39.40 -5.83 19.09
N SER A 13 40.21 -5.68 20.13
CA SER A 13 39.98 -6.20 21.50
C SER A 13 38.85 -5.48 22.25
N ARG A 14 37.86 -4.91 21.54
CA ARG A 14 36.72 -4.23 22.15
C ARG A 14 35.64 -5.25 22.46
N SER A 15 35.16 -5.25 23.70
CA SER A 15 33.98 -6.01 24.14
C SER A 15 32.85 -5.83 23.12
N SER A 16 32.18 -6.93 22.75
CA SER A 16 31.06 -6.93 21.81
C SER A 16 29.91 -5.99 22.22
N GLU A 17 29.82 -5.67 23.52
CA GLU A 17 28.85 -4.74 24.10
C GLU A 17 29.10 -3.26 23.73
N LEU A 18 30.31 -2.91 23.26
CA LEU A 18 30.72 -1.53 22.96
C LEU A 18 30.75 -1.21 21.47
N ILE A 19 30.33 -2.13 20.61
CA ILE A 19 30.20 -1.89 19.18
C ILE A 19 28.77 -1.37 18.97
N PRO A 20 28.56 -0.05 18.77
CA PRO A 20 27.25 0.40 18.31
C PRO A 20 26.99 -0.35 17.00
N PRO A 21 25.89 -1.12 16.88
CA PRO A 21 25.54 -1.70 15.60
C PRO A 21 25.50 -0.54 14.61
N GLY A 22 26.39 -0.59 13.62
CA GLY A 22 26.38 0.39 12.54
C GLY A 22 24.98 0.43 11.93
N LEU A 23 24.62 1.57 11.32
CA LEU A 23 23.34 1.67 10.62
C LEU A 23 23.21 0.48 9.67
N PRO A 24 22.13 -0.32 9.78
CA PRO A 24 21.94 -1.45 8.88
C PRO A 24 22.00 -0.95 7.44
N VAL A 25 22.87 -1.56 6.64
CA VAL A 25 22.92 -1.27 5.21
C VAL A 25 21.65 -1.83 4.60
N PHE A 26 20.72 -0.94 4.26
CA PHE A 26 19.48 -1.34 3.62
C PHE A 26 19.72 -1.72 2.16
N TRP A 27 18.98 -2.72 1.70
CA TRP A 27 18.97 -3.10 0.29
C TRP A 27 18.47 -1.93 -0.57
N LYS A 28 18.91 -1.87 -1.82
CA LYS A 28 18.42 -0.88 -2.80
C LYS A 28 16.90 -0.88 -2.83
N SER A 29 16.28 0.30 -2.77
CA SER A 29 14.82 0.45 -2.86
C SER A 29 14.28 -0.22 -4.13
N GLY A 30 13.14 -0.88 -4.00
CA GLY A 30 12.52 -1.68 -5.06
C GLY A 30 13.25 -2.98 -5.45
N SER A 31 14.38 -3.33 -4.81
CA SER A 31 15.06 -4.60 -5.10
C SER A 31 14.26 -5.82 -4.58
N PRO A 32 14.44 -7.01 -5.16
CA PRO A 32 13.78 -8.22 -4.67
C PRO A 32 14.05 -8.49 -3.17
N ASN A 33 15.27 -8.22 -2.69
CA ASN A 33 15.62 -8.39 -1.28
C ASN A 33 14.95 -7.33 -0.38
N HIS A 34 14.76 -6.10 -0.88
CA HIS A 34 14.00 -5.09 -0.16
C HIS A 34 12.54 -5.51 0.02
N PHE A 35 11.90 -6.05 -1.04
CA PHE A 35 10.53 -6.57 -0.93
C PHE A 35 10.44 -7.83 -0.05
N ARG A 36 11.45 -8.69 -0.03
CA ARG A 36 11.53 -9.83 0.91
C ARG A 36 11.57 -9.34 2.36
N LEU A 37 12.39 -8.32 2.64
CA LEU A 37 12.45 -7.69 3.96
C LEU A 37 11.10 -7.07 4.34
N LEU A 38 10.49 -6.31 3.45
CA LEU A 38 9.17 -5.68 3.66
C LEU A 38 8.09 -6.72 3.97
N LYS A 39 8.05 -7.83 3.21
CA LYS A 39 7.15 -8.96 3.48
C LYS A 39 7.41 -9.59 4.86
N GLY A 40 8.68 -9.73 5.23
CA GLY A 40 9.07 -10.23 6.55
C GLY A 40 8.58 -9.34 7.68
N TRP A 41 8.74 -8.02 7.56
CA TRP A 41 8.23 -7.06 8.53
C TRP A 41 6.71 -7.09 8.62
N LEU A 42 6.02 -7.05 7.48
CA LEU A 42 4.55 -7.16 7.45
C LEU A 42 4.08 -8.46 8.11
N SER A 43 4.73 -9.59 7.84
CA SER A 43 4.39 -10.88 8.48
C SER A 43 4.59 -10.86 9.99
N LEU A 44 5.58 -10.12 10.50
CA LEU A 44 5.78 -9.94 11.95
C LEU A 44 4.70 -9.05 12.55
N CYS A 45 4.31 -7.98 11.85
CA CYS A 45 3.23 -7.08 12.25
C CYS A 45 1.85 -7.75 12.23
N ASP A 46 1.64 -8.64 11.26
CA ASP A 46 0.39 -9.39 11.07
C ASP A 46 0.24 -10.60 12.01
N GLY A 47 1.33 -10.98 12.67
CA GLY A 47 1.37 -12.06 13.65
C GLY A 47 0.94 -11.60 15.05
N GLU A 48 0.71 -12.56 15.95
CA GLU A 48 0.20 -12.34 17.31
C GLU A 48 1.16 -11.54 18.22
N ARG A 49 2.43 -11.35 17.81
CA ARG A 49 3.50 -10.71 18.59
C ARG A 49 3.79 -9.28 18.16
N CYS A 50 2.85 -8.63 17.50
CA CYS A 50 3.07 -7.27 17.03
C CYS A 50 3.01 -6.28 18.23
N GLY A 51 4.12 -5.57 18.45
CA GLY A 51 4.29 -4.60 19.54
C GLY A 51 4.49 -5.21 20.93
N TYR A 52 5.02 -4.41 21.86
CA TYR A 52 5.35 -4.80 23.25
C TYR A 52 4.14 -5.30 24.06
N TRP A 53 2.90 -5.02 23.61
CA TRP A 53 1.67 -5.34 24.33
C TRP A 53 0.74 -6.32 23.61
N GLY A 54 1.12 -6.88 22.45
CA GLY A 54 0.32 -7.90 21.74
C GLY A 54 -1.07 -7.41 21.27
N LYS A 55 -1.19 -6.13 20.89
CA LYS A 55 -2.49 -5.48 20.60
C LYS A 55 -2.62 -4.86 19.20
N CYS A 56 -1.97 -5.37 18.15
CA CYS A 56 -2.48 -5.08 16.80
C CYS A 56 -3.67 -5.98 16.54
N ARG A 57 -4.80 -5.56 17.09
CA ARG A 57 -6.09 -6.17 16.80
C ARG A 57 -6.36 -5.91 15.32
N ARG A 58 -6.55 -6.96 14.52
CA ARG A 58 -7.15 -6.87 13.18
C ARG A 58 -8.61 -6.42 13.34
N ASN A 59 -8.81 -5.16 13.72
CA ASN A 59 -10.12 -4.56 13.88
C ASN A 59 -10.42 -3.78 12.60
N SER A 60 -10.88 -4.49 11.58
CA SER A 60 -11.63 -3.84 10.52
C SER A 60 -12.71 -4.80 10.01
N ASN A 61 -13.82 -4.85 10.73
CA ASN A 61 -15.08 -5.37 10.17
C ASN A 61 -15.65 -4.43 9.10
N THR A 62 -14.93 -3.36 8.75
CA THR A 62 -15.36 -2.34 7.82
C THR A 62 -14.34 -2.25 6.70
N LEU A 63 -14.84 -2.33 5.47
CA LEU A 63 -14.09 -1.95 4.28
C LEU A 63 -14.42 -0.49 3.95
N PRO A 64 -13.51 0.25 3.31
CA PRO A 64 -13.87 1.53 2.71
C PRO A 64 -14.97 1.31 1.67
N THR A 65 -15.69 2.35 1.25
CA THR A 65 -16.79 2.20 0.27
C THR A 65 -16.30 1.68 -1.09
N ARG A 66 -15.07 2.03 -1.47
CA ARG A 66 -14.49 1.76 -2.78
C ARG A 66 -13.02 1.40 -2.67
N LEU A 67 -12.56 0.52 -3.56
CA LEU A 67 -11.16 0.12 -3.69
C LEU A 67 -10.76 0.15 -5.17
N LEU A 68 -9.47 0.36 -5.43
CA LEU A 68 -8.86 0.07 -6.72
C LEU A 68 -8.43 -1.39 -6.75
N ASP A 69 -8.94 -2.12 -7.73
CA ASP A 69 -8.50 -3.48 -8.06
C ASP A 69 -7.29 -3.41 -8.99
N LEU A 70 -6.15 -3.88 -8.49
CA LEU A 70 -4.88 -3.88 -9.19
C LEU A 70 -4.63 -5.14 -10.04
N GLY A 71 -5.58 -6.09 -10.03
CA GLY A 71 -5.45 -7.40 -10.66
C GLY A 71 -4.76 -8.44 -9.77
N GLU A 72 -4.90 -9.71 -10.13
CA GLU A 72 -4.27 -10.83 -9.42
C GLU A 72 -2.77 -10.94 -9.72
N GLY A 73 -1.99 -11.32 -8.70
CA GLY A 73 -0.54 -11.17 -8.66
C GLY A 73 0.18 -11.94 -9.77
N GLY A 74 0.96 -11.21 -10.58
CA GLY A 74 1.85 -11.76 -11.62
C GLY A 74 1.63 -11.15 -13.01
N ILE A 75 0.41 -10.68 -13.29
CA ILE A 75 0.10 -10.00 -14.55
C ILE A 75 0.25 -8.50 -14.33
N HIS A 76 1.33 -7.93 -14.87
CA HIS A 76 1.53 -6.48 -14.90
C HIS A 76 0.60 -5.87 -15.96
N THR A 77 -0.68 -5.70 -15.62
CA THR A 77 -1.59 -4.90 -16.43
C THR A 77 -1.32 -3.43 -16.19
N ASP A 78 -1.36 -2.63 -17.26
CA ASP A 78 -1.41 -1.17 -17.15
C ASP A 78 -2.80 -0.67 -16.68
N LYS A 79 -3.81 -1.54 -16.58
CA LYS A 79 -5.16 -1.16 -16.15
C LYS A 79 -5.43 -1.47 -14.70
N VAL A 80 -6.14 -0.54 -14.05
CA VAL A 80 -6.80 -0.72 -12.74
C VAL A 80 -8.29 -0.44 -12.85
N TYR A 81 -9.07 -1.03 -11.95
CA TYR A 81 -10.52 -0.91 -11.95
C TYR A 81 -11.03 -0.35 -10.63
N LEU A 82 -12.02 0.53 -10.69
CA LEU A 82 -12.75 0.94 -9.50
C LEU A 82 -13.74 -0.16 -9.11
N ARG A 83 -13.78 -0.54 -7.84
CA ARG A 83 -14.70 -1.56 -7.32
C ARG A 83 -15.40 -1.05 -6.06
N GLY A 84 -16.71 -1.27 -5.97
CA GLY A 84 -17.43 -1.12 -4.71
C GLY A 84 -17.08 -2.28 -3.78
N THR A 85 -16.85 -2.03 -2.50
CA THR A 85 -16.43 -3.12 -1.60
C THR A 85 -17.51 -4.16 -1.32
N ALA A 86 -18.78 -3.77 -1.44
CA ALA A 86 -19.92 -4.69 -1.47
C ALA A 86 -19.86 -5.70 -2.64
N GLU A 87 -19.17 -5.37 -3.73
CA GLU A 87 -18.98 -6.28 -4.88
C GLU A 87 -17.78 -7.22 -4.70
N ILE A 88 -16.85 -6.88 -3.79
CA ILE A 88 -15.59 -7.59 -3.62
C ILE A 88 -15.73 -8.76 -2.65
N SER A 89 -16.32 -8.52 -1.48
CA SER A 89 -16.47 -9.56 -0.46
C SER A 89 -17.64 -9.25 0.47
N THR A 90 -18.33 -10.32 0.88
CA THR A 90 -19.31 -10.29 1.98
C THR A 90 -18.65 -10.35 3.36
N ASN A 91 -17.37 -10.73 3.42
CA ASN A 91 -16.56 -10.75 4.64
C ASN A 91 -15.40 -9.74 4.57
N PRO A 92 -15.54 -8.56 5.19
CA PRO A 92 -14.50 -7.54 5.30
C PRO A 92 -13.16 -8.07 5.83
N ALA A 93 -13.19 -9.05 6.74
CA ALA A 93 -11.98 -9.59 7.38
C ALA A 93 -11.07 -10.36 6.42
N GLU A 94 -11.60 -10.83 5.28
CA GLU A 94 -10.86 -11.61 4.29
C GLU A 94 -10.23 -10.73 3.19
N THR A 95 -10.63 -9.45 3.11
CA THR A 95 -10.16 -8.56 2.05
C THR A 95 -8.97 -7.73 2.52
N ARG A 96 -7.78 -8.04 2.00
CA ARG A 96 -6.56 -7.25 2.26
C ARG A 96 -6.42 -6.11 1.26
N TYR A 97 -6.15 -4.91 1.76
CA TYR A 97 -5.86 -3.73 0.97
C TYR A 97 -4.71 -2.92 1.56
N ILE A 98 -4.08 -2.07 0.75
CA ILE A 98 -3.14 -1.04 1.21
C ILE A 98 -3.87 0.28 1.27
N ALA A 99 -3.65 1.06 2.33
CA ALA A 99 -4.11 2.44 2.41
C ALA A 99 -2.98 3.40 2.01
N LEU A 100 -3.24 4.26 1.03
CA LEU A 100 -2.40 5.41 0.72
C LEU A 100 -3.07 6.68 1.24
N SER A 101 -2.54 7.21 2.35
CA SER A 101 -2.87 8.56 2.82
C SER A 101 -1.85 9.53 2.24
N HIS A 102 -2.32 10.54 1.51
CA HIS A 102 -1.49 11.49 0.80
C HIS A 102 -2.01 12.91 1.00
N CYS A 103 -1.14 13.86 1.36
CA CYS A 103 -1.51 15.26 1.42
C CYS A 103 -1.70 15.80 0.00
N TRP A 104 -2.92 16.20 -0.34
CA TRP A 104 -3.30 16.59 -1.71
C TRP A 104 -2.80 17.97 -2.16
N GLY A 105 -2.21 18.75 -1.24
CA GLY A 105 -1.77 20.13 -1.50
C GLY A 105 -2.94 21.11 -1.62
N GLU A 106 -2.61 22.38 -1.86
CA GLU A 106 -3.62 23.40 -2.17
C GLU A 106 -4.19 23.18 -3.57
N LYS A 107 -5.52 23.29 -3.68
CA LYS A 107 -6.25 23.16 -4.95
C LYS A 107 -5.66 24.13 -5.98
N MET A 108 -5.30 23.62 -7.16
CA MET A 108 -5.33 24.49 -8.34
C MET A 108 -6.80 24.80 -8.61
N LYS A 109 -7.25 26.01 -8.19
CA LYS A 109 -8.63 26.47 -8.39
C LYS A 109 -9.04 26.25 -9.85
N GLY A 110 -10.04 25.40 -10.07
CA GLY A 110 -10.66 25.16 -11.38
C GLY A 110 -10.14 23.97 -12.20
N MET A 111 -9.17 23.20 -11.69
CA MET A 111 -8.72 21.96 -12.35
C MET A 111 -9.02 20.74 -11.50
N THR A 112 -9.84 19.84 -12.03
CA THR A 112 -10.02 18.48 -11.50
C THR A 112 -8.98 17.60 -12.16
N PRO A 113 -7.99 17.07 -11.42
CA PRO A 113 -6.99 16.20 -12.01
C PRO A 113 -7.60 14.96 -12.66
N GLU A 114 -6.97 14.48 -13.73
CA GLU A 114 -7.49 13.33 -14.49
C GLU A 114 -7.59 12.06 -13.63
N TRP A 115 -6.73 11.88 -12.64
CA TRP A 115 -6.80 10.75 -11.70
C TRP A 115 -7.98 10.82 -10.73
N CYS A 116 -8.69 11.94 -10.63
CA CYS A 116 -9.86 12.06 -9.77
C CYS A 116 -11.04 11.26 -10.31
N THR A 117 -11.71 10.52 -9.42
CA THR A 117 -12.97 9.86 -9.76
C THR A 117 -14.08 10.90 -9.61
N THR A 118 -14.84 11.11 -10.68
CA THR A 118 -16.03 11.99 -10.72
C THR A 118 -17.26 11.16 -11.04
N CYS A 119 -18.46 11.69 -10.83
CA CYS A 119 -19.70 11.01 -11.18
C CYS A 119 -19.72 10.59 -12.66
N ASP A 120 -19.20 11.44 -13.55
CA ASP A 120 -19.18 11.19 -15.00
C ASP A 120 -18.25 10.03 -15.40
N ASN A 121 -17.11 9.88 -14.71
CA ASN A 121 -16.11 8.88 -15.08
C ASN A 121 -16.23 7.58 -14.27
N GLU A 122 -17.01 7.58 -13.17
CA GLU A 122 -17.12 6.45 -12.26
C GLU A 122 -17.55 5.16 -12.97
N SER A 123 -18.63 5.23 -13.75
CA SER A 123 -19.18 4.07 -14.47
C SER A 123 -18.15 3.45 -15.43
N LYS A 124 -17.42 4.30 -16.17
CA LYS A 124 -16.35 3.87 -17.07
C LYS A 124 -15.19 3.22 -16.30
N ARG A 125 -14.75 3.82 -15.19
CA ARG A 125 -13.68 3.25 -14.34
C ARG A 125 -14.05 1.92 -13.71
N LYS A 126 -15.33 1.68 -13.42
CA LYS A 126 -15.82 0.37 -12.98
C LYS A 126 -15.82 -0.66 -14.11
N LYS A 127 -16.36 -0.32 -15.29
CA LYS A 127 -16.56 -1.28 -16.37
C LYS A 127 -15.28 -1.54 -17.19
N GLU A 128 -14.61 -0.49 -17.61
CA GLU A 128 -13.50 -0.54 -18.57
C GLU A 128 -12.12 -0.40 -17.92
N GLY A 129 -12.08 0.13 -16.69
CA GLY A 129 -10.85 0.48 -15.99
C GLY A 129 -10.18 1.73 -16.59
N PHE A 130 -8.97 2.03 -16.13
CA PHE A 130 -8.17 3.15 -16.62
C PHE A 130 -6.67 2.86 -16.50
N SER A 131 -5.86 3.55 -17.32
CA SER A 131 -4.41 3.35 -17.40
C SER A 131 -3.69 3.87 -16.15
N ILE A 132 -2.73 3.08 -15.65
CA ILE A 132 -1.81 3.46 -14.58
C ILE A 132 -0.81 4.48 -15.14
N GLU A 133 -0.24 4.20 -16.30
CA GLU A 133 0.83 5.01 -16.85
C GLU A 133 0.37 6.38 -17.36
N GLU A 134 -0.82 6.47 -17.95
CA GLU A 134 -1.33 7.73 -18.50
C GLU A 134 -1.97 8.62 -17.43
N VAL A 135 -2.77 8.02 -16.53
CA VAL A 135 -3.66 8.78 -15.65
C VAL A 135 -3.04 9.07 -14.28
N LEU A 136 -2.24 8.15 -13.73
CA LEU A 136 -1.87 8.22 -12.32
C LEU A 136 -0.57 9.01 -12.05
N PRO A 137 -0.51 9.82 -10.98
CA PRO A 137 0.74 10.42 -10.52
C PRO A 137 1.77 9.37 -10.09
N LYS A 138 3.06 9.77 -10.11
CA LYS A 138 4.18 8.91 -9.74
C LYS A 138 4.01 8.19 -8.40
N THR A 139 3.54 8.89 -7.36
CA THR A 139 3.30 8.30 -6.03
C THR A 139 2.33 7.13 -6.07
N PHE A 140 1.30 7.18 -6.93
CA PHE A 140 0.28 6.14 -7.02
C PHE A 140 0.83 4.97 -7.82
N LYS A 141 1.56 5.24 -8.91
CA LYS A 141 2.29 4.21 -9.66
C LYS A 141 3.24 3.43 -8.75
N ASP A 142 4.02 4.13 -7.93
CA ASP A 142 4.97 3.51 -7.01
C ASP A 142 4.25 2.71 -5.91
N THR A 143 3.13 3.22 -5.39
CA THR A 143 2.29 2.46 -4.45
C THR A 143 1.73 1.19 -5.06
N ILE A 144 1.25 1.24 -6.31
CA ILE A 144 0.73 0.07 -7.04
C ILE A 144 1.84 -0.96 -7.25
N LYS A 145 3.05 -0.52 -7.61
CA LYS A 145 4.23 -1.40 -7.72
C LYS A 145 4.53 -2.10 -6.40
N VAL A 146 4.53 -1.36 -5.30
CA VAL A 146 4.73 -1.94 -3.96
C VAL A 146 3.63 -2.95 -3.63
N ALA A 147 2.36 -2.58 -3.85
CA ALA A 147 1.20 -3.44 -3.58
C ALA A 147 1.30 -4.78 -4.31
N ARG A 148 1.56 -4.73 -5.62
CA ARG A 148 1.76 -5.92 -6.45
C ARG A 148 2.96 -6.74 -5.98
N ALA A 149 4.08 -6.10 -5.66
CA ALA A 149 5.29 -6.78 -5.20
C ALA A 149 5.08 -7.51 -3.86
N ILE A 150 4.27 -6.95 -2.96
CA ILE A 150 3.92 -7.59 -1.68
C ILE A 150 2.74 -8.55 -1.76
N GLY A 151 2.06 -8.63 -2.90
CA GLY A 151 0.95 -9.57 -3.15
C GLY A 151 -0.39 -9.09 -2.58
N VAL A 152 -0.62 -7.78 -2.52
CA VAL A 152 -1.90 -7.18 -2.14
C VAL A 152 -2.59 -6.63 -3.39
N ARG A 153 -3.81 -7.12 -3.62
CA ARG A 153 -4.61 -6.82 -4.83
C ARG A 153 -5.31 -5.46 -4.78
N TYR A 154 -5.71 -5.01 -3.60
CA TYR A 154 -6.55 -3.84 -3.47
C TYR A 154 -5.79 -2.65 -2.90
N LEU A 155 -6.04 -1.48 -3.46
CA LEU A 155 -5.51 -0.21 -2.99
C LEU A 155 -6.66 0.73 -2.65
N TRP A 156 -6.61 1.28 -1.45
CA TRP A 156 -7.45 2.39 -1.03
C TRP A 156 -6.64 3.68 -1.09
N ILE A 157 -7.23 4.73 -1.65
CA ILE A 157 -6.62 6.06 -1.72
C ILE A 157 -7.56 7.00 -0.98
N ASP A 158 -7.01 7.72 0.00
CA ASP A 158 -7.74 8.69 0.81
C ASP A 158 -7.98 9.99 0.03
N SER A 159 -8.86 9.95 -0.98
CA SER A 159 -9.10 11.12 -1.84
C SER A 159 -10.42 11.84 -1.50
N PRO A 160 -10.40 13.15 -1.22
CA PRO A 160 -11.57 13.92 -0.77
C PRO A 160 -12.65 14.12 -1.84
N TRP A 161 -12.41 13.73 -3.10
CA TRP A 161 -13.34 13.93 -4.23
C TRP A 161 -14.18 12.69 -4.56
N MET A 162 -14.31 11.73 -3.65
CA MET A 162 -15.23 10.60 -3.86
C MET A 162 -16.70 10.92 -3.57
N THR A 163 -17.04 12.19 -3.28
CA THR A 163 -18.42 12.67 -3.15
C THR A 163 -18.52 14.11 -3.63
N GLU A 164 -18.90 14.31 -4.89
CA GLU A 164 -19.64 15.52 -5.27
C GLU A 164 -21.00 15.06 -5.76
N SER A 165 -21.82 14.57 -4.82
CA SER A 165 -23.26 14.62 -4.99
C SER A 165 -23.63 16.10 -4.98
N SER A 166 -23.71 16.69 -6.16
CA SER A 166 -24.45 17.91 -6.40
C SER A 166 -25.85 17.70 -5.82
N VAL A 167 -26.15 18.31 -4.68
CA VAL A 167 -27.53 18.59 -4.31
C VAL A 167 -27.96 19.73 -5.24
N PRO A 168 -28.91 19.52 -6.17
CA PRO A 168 -29.53 20.64 -6.86
C PRO A 168 -30.38 21.41 -5.84
N GLU A 169 -30.36 22.73 -6.00
CA GLU A 169 -31.01 23.80 -5.21
C GLU A 169 -32.26 23.43 -4.39
#